data_AF-A0A355GIB4-F1
#
_entry.id   AF-A0A355GIB4-F1
#
_cell.length_a   1.000
_cell.length_b   1.000
_cell.length_c   1.000
_cell.angle_alpha   90.00
_cell.angle_beta   90.00
_cell.angle_gamma   90.00
#
_symmetry.space_group_name_H-M   'P 1'
#
loop_
_entity.id
_entity.type
_entity.pdbx_description
1 polymer ?
#
loop_
_entity_poly.entity_id
_entity_poly.type
_entity_poly.pdbx_seq_one_letter_code
_entity_poly.pdbx_strand_id
1 'polypeptide(L)'
;MKYIISEFNKGLRMTEQTDPQSNSGEEQTTDFLSQSESATPGILAEFWDFLKHNKKWWLAPIIIALLLIGLLILISGSAMAPFIYPI
;
A
#
# COMPACT_ATOMS: atom_id res chain seq x y z
N MET A 1 -50.24 46.31 13.58
CA MET A 1 -50.26 45.04 12.80
C MET A 1 -49.14 44.94 11.75
N LYS A 2 -48.72 46.01 11.06
CA LYS A 2 -47.64 45.96 10.03
C LYS A 2 -46.26 45.48 10.54
N TYR A 3 -45.92 45.74 11.81
CA TYR A 3 -44.63 45.34 12.41
C TYR A 3 -44.47 43.82 12.61
N ILE A 4 -45.55 43.11 12.94
CA ILE A 4 -45.52 41.65 13.17
C ILE A 4 -45.23 40.91 11.86
N ILE A 5 -45.78 41.41 10.75
CA ILE A 5 -45.65 40.79 9.43
C ILE A 5 -44.25 41.05 8.84
N SER A 6 -43.63 42.21 9.13
CA SER A 6 -42.26 42.47 8.65
C SER A 6 -41.22 41.62 9.39
N GLU A 7 -41.34 41.45 10.70
CA GLU A 7 -40.43 40.56 11.45
C GLU A 7 -40.59 39.09 11.06
N PHE A 8 -41.82 38.66 10.74
CA PHE A 8 -42.04 37.31 10.23
C PHE A 8 -41.44 37.10 8.82
N ASN A 9 -41.60 38.05 7.91
CA ASN A 9 -40.99 38.00 6.57
C ASN A 9 -39.45 38.06 6.65
N LYS A 10 -38.91 38.84 7.60
CA LYS A 10 -37.46 38.95 7.86
C LYS A 10 -36.87 37.62 8.34
N GLY A 11 -37.57 36.90 9.23
CA GLY A 11 -37.19 35.56 9.68
C GLY A 11 -37.23 34.48 8.59
N LEU A 12 -38.06 34.65 7.56
CA LEU A 12 -38.17 33.72 6.42
C LEU A 12 -37.09 33.92 5.34
N ARG A 13 -36.40 35.07 5.32
CA ARG A 13 -35.29 35.34 4.38
C ARG A 13 -33.93 34.85 4.91
N MET A 14 -33.88 34.35 6.15
CA MET A 14 -32.66 33.92 6.84
C MET A 14 -32.29 32.45 6.60
N THR A 15 -33.11 31.72 5.83
CA THR A 15 -32.76 30.39 5.29
C THR A 15 -32.38 30.45 3.81
N GLU A 16 -32.14 31.64 3.26
CA GLU A 16 -31.29 31.73 2.07
C GLU A 16 -29.86 31.55 2.54
N GLN A 17 -29.56 30.26 2.74
CA GLN A 17 -28.24 29.71 2.81
C GLN A 17 -27.49 30.27 1.58
N THR A 18 -26.74 31.34 1.79
CA THR A 18 -25.55 31.58 0.99
C THR A 18 -24.65 30.39 1.26
N ASP A 19 -24.87 29.34 0.49
CA ASP A 19 -23.88 28.34 0.20
C ASP A 19 -22.68 29.06 -0.44
N PRO A 20 -21.51 29.13 0.20
CA PRO A 20 -20.26 29.14 -0.56
C PRO A 20 -20.01 27.71 -1.08
N GLN A 21 -20.97 27.14 -1.80
CA GLN A 21 -20.81 25.90 -2.57
C GLN A 21 -20.92 26.28 -4.04
N SER A 22 -19.83 26.84 -4.58
CA SER A 22 -19.67 26.92 -6.04
C SER A 22 -18.21 27.02 -6.52
N ASN A 23 -17.17 26.85 -5.68
CA ASN A 23 -15.78 26.78 -6.17
C ASN A 23 -14.80 26.10 -5.20
N SER A 24 -15.24 25.10 -4.43
CA SER A 24 -14.39 24.40 -3.45
C SER A 24 -14.43 22.87 -3.57
N GLY A 25 -14.99 22.35 -4.67
CA GLY A 25 -15.04 20.92 -4.98
C GLY A 25 -13.88 20.41 -5.84
N GLU A 26 -13.09 21.29 -6.45
CA GLU A 26 -12.10 20.91 -7.46
C GLU A 26 -10.67 20.77 -6.90
N GLU A 27 -10.25 21.56 -5.90
CA GLU A 27 -8.88 21.42 -5.33
C GLU A 27 -8.73 20.30 -4.29
N GLN A 28 -9.75 20.07 -3.45
CA GLN A 28 -9.67 19.03 -2.41
C GLN A 28 -9.83 17.60 -2.96
N THR A 29 -10.50 17.47 -4.11
CA THR A 29 -10.57 16.20 -4.82
C THR A 29 -9.26 15.91 -5.56
N THR A 30 -8.60 16.91 -6.13
CA THR A 30 -7.28 16.73 -6.77
C THR A 30 -6.18 16.35 -5.79
N ASP A 31 -6.16 16.91 -4.58
CA ASP A 31 -5.16 16.57 -3.55
C ASP A 31 -5.32 15.12 -3.06
N PHE A 32 -6.56 14.66 -2.89
CA PHE A 32 -6.86 13.28 -2.49
C PHE A 32 -6.56 12.27 -3.61
N LEU A 33 -6.94 12.60 -4.86
CA LEU A 33 -6.69 11.75 -6.03
C LEU A 33 -5.19 11.59 -6.30
N SER A 34 -4.41 12.67 -6.13
CA SER A 34 -2.94 12.66 -6.30
C SER A 34 -2.23 11.78 -5.28
N GLN A 35 -2.78 11.63 -4.07
CA GLN A 35 -2.17 10.80 -3.03
C GLN A 35 -2.46 9.29 -3.23
N SER A 36 -3.56 8.95 -3.89
CA SER A 36 -3.88 7.57 -4.29
C SER A 36 -3.18 7.10 -5.58
N GLU A 37 -2.68 8.03 -6.40
CA GLU A 37 -1.82 7.74 -7.55
C GLU A 37 -0.33 7.60 -7.17
N SER A 38 -0.03 7.62 -5.86
CA SER A 38 1.24 7.13 -5.36
C SER A 38 1.35 5.66 -5.75
N ALA A 39 2.16 5.35 -6.76
CA ALA A 39 2.39 3.98 -7.22
C ALA A 39 2.75 3.14 -6.00
N THR A 40 1.79 2.33 -5.51
CA THR A 40 2.02 1.46 -4.37
C THR A 40 3.15 0.55 -4.80
N PRO A 41 4.34 0.63 -4.17
CA PRO A 41 5.42 -0.26 -4.53
C PRO A 41 4.86 -1.67 -4.42
N GLY A 42 4.84 -2.41 -5.52
CA GLY A 42 4.19 -3.71 -5.55
C GLY A 42 4.74 -4.59 -4.43
N ILE A 43 3.93 -5.51 -3.91
CA ILE A 43 4.32 -6.43 -2.83
C ILE A 43 5.70 -7.08 -3.10
N LEU A 44 6.03 -7.35 -4.37
CA LEU A 44 7.35 -7.86 -4.78
C LEU A 44 8.49 -6.86 -4.58
N ALA A 45 8.27 -5.58 -4.86
CA ALA A 45 9.26 -4.52 -4.67
C ALA A 45 9.49 -4.26 -3.17
N GLU A 46 8.42 -4.20 -2.37
CA GLU A 46 8.53 -4.12 -0.92
C GLU A 46 9.21 -5.36 -0.34
N PHE A 47 8.90 -6.56 -0.82
CA PHE A 47 9.56 -7.80 -0.41
C PHE A 47 11.06 -7.79 -0.75
N TRP A 48 11.42 -7.32 -1.95
CA TRP A 48 12.82 -7.18 -2.35
C TRP A 48 13.58 -6.17 -1.49
N ASP A 49 12.92 -5.06 -1.15
CA ASP A 49 13.49 -4.05 -0.27
C ASP A 49 13.61 -4.57 1.16
N PHE A 50 12.64 -5.34 1.66
CA PHE A 50 12.74 -6.10 2.90
C PHE A 50 13.91 -7.08 2.88
N LEU A 51 14.11 -7.84 1.80
CA LEU A 51 15.26 -8.76 1.66
C LEU A 51 16.59 -8.01 1.75
N LYS A 52 16.69 -6.84 1.11
CA LYS A 52 17.87 -5.97 1.22
C LYS A 52 18.03 -5.36 2.61
N HIS A 53 16.93 -4.97 3.25
CA HIS A 53 16.93 -4.30 4.55
C HIS A 53 17.31 -5.23 5.70
N ASN A 54 17.00 -6.53 5.59
CA ASN A 54 17.27 -7.54 6.63
C ASN A 54 18.77 -7.86 6.85
N LYS A 55 19.68 -7.16 6.16
CA LYS A 55 21.15 -7.24 6.25
C LYS A 55 21.71 -8.66 6.01
N LYS A 56 22.96 -8.68 5.55
CA LYS A 56 23.69 -9.87 5.11
C LYS A 56 23.66 -11.05 6.10
N TRP A 57 23.38 -10.82 7.38
CA TRP A 57 23.32 -11.84 8.43
C TRP A 57 22.16 -12.83 8.33
N TRP A 58 20.99 -12.45 7.78
CA TRP A 58 19.87 -13.39 7.62
C TRP A 58 19.88 -14.11 6.27
N LEU A 59 20.38 -13.44 5.22
CA LEU A 59 20.54 -14.04 3.89
C LEU A 59 21.77 -14.95 3.79
N ALA A 60 22.85 -14.64 4.53
CA ALA A 60 24.07 -15.45 4.56
C ALA A 60 23.82 -16.93 4.88
N PRO A 61 23.10 -17.32 5.96
CA PRO A 61 22.87 -18.73 6.26
C PRO A 61 22.08 -19.45 5.16
N ILE A 62 21.11 -18.78 4.52
CA ILE A 62 20.33 -19.34 3.39
C ILE A 62 21.24 -19.59 2.18
N ILE A 63 22.07 -18.61 1.81
CA ILE A 63 23.00 -18.72 0.69
C ILE A 63 24.04 -19.81 0.97
N ILE A 64 24.58 -19.87 2.18
CA ILE A 64 25.54 -20.90 2.60
C ILE A 64 24.93 -22.29 2.53
N ALA A 65 23.70 -22.48 3.01
CA ALA A 65 23.01 -23.77 2.93
C ALA A 65 22.79 -24.19 1.47
N LEU A 66 22.34 -23.28 0.61
CA LEU A 66 22.17 -23.54 -0.83
C LEU A 66 23.50 -23.93 -1.50
N LEU A 67 24.58 -23.23 -1.17
CA LEU A 67 25.90 -23.49 -1.73
C LEU A 67 26.45 -24.83 -1.23
N LEU A 68 26.28 -25.15 0.06
CA LEU A 68 26.67 -26.43 0.63
C LEU A 68 25.90 -27.59 0.00
N ILE A 69 24.58 -27.47 -0.14
CA ILE A 69 23.75 -28.51 -0.77
C ILE A 69 24.11 -28.66 -2.24
N GLY A 70 24.28 -27.56 -2.98
CA GLY A 70 24.71 -27.59 -4.38
C GLY A 70 26.07 -28.26 -4.55
N LEU A 71 27.04 -27.91 -3.69
CA LEU A 71 28.36 -28.51 -3.68
C LEU A 71 28.31 -30.00 -3.32
N LEU A 72 27.50 -30.36 -2.34
CA LEU A 72 27.29 -31.75 -1.96
C LEU A 72 26.71 -32.56 -3.11
N ILE A 73 25.73 -32.00 -3.85
CA ILE A 73 25.16 -32.61 -5.05
C ILE A 73 26.22 -32.81 -6.14
N LEU A 74 27.06 -31.81 -6.39
CA LEU A 74 28.16 -31.87 -7.36
C LEU A 74 29.17 -32.97 -7.03
N ILE A 75 29.51 -33.14 -5.76
CA ILE A 75 30.50 -34.13 -5.29
C ILE A 75 29.85 -35.52 -5.10
N SER A 76 28.55 -35.59 -4.81
CA SER A 76 27.87 -36.83 -4.43
C SER A 76 27.78 -37.87 -5.56
N GLY A 77 28.08 -37.54 -6.82
CA GLY A 77 28.14 -38.49 -7.96
C GLY A 77 26.82 -39.16 -8.36
N SER A 78 25.83 -39.15 -7.47
CA SER A 78 24.46 -39.62 -7.66
C SER A 78 23.54 -38.78 -6.78
N ALA A 79 23.10 -37.64 -7.32
CA ALA A 79 22.09 -36.78 -6.72
C ALA A 79 20.71 -37.48 -6.51
N MET A 80 20.60 -38.74 -6.93
CA MET A 80 19.40 -39.58 -6.90
C MET A 80 19.31 -40.50 -5.67
N ALA A 81 20.38 -40.61 -4.87
CA ALA A 81 20.41 -41.51 -3.70
C ALA A 81 19.39 -41.20 -2.58
N PRO A 82 18.99 -39.93 -2.27
CA PRO A 82 18.05 -39.69 -1.18
C PRO A 82 16.59 -40.05 -1.52
N PHE A 83 16.30 -40.44 -2.76
CA PHE A 83 14.97 -40.86 -3.21
C PHE A 83 14.92 -42.31 -3.69
N ILE A 84 16.05 -43.04 -3.66
CA ILE A 84 16.06 -44.45 -4.04
C ILE A 84 15.76 -45.29 -2.80
N TYR A 85 14.49 -45.70 -2.67
CA TYR A 85 14.14 -46.81 -1.78
C TYR A 85 14.88 -48.05 -2.26
N PRO A 86 15.63 -48.76 -1.40
CA PRO A 86 16.03 -50.11 -1.75
C PRO A 86 14.75 -50.95 -1.82
N ILE A 87 14.52 -51.56 -2.99
CA ILE A 87 13.56 -52.66 -3.16
C ILE A 87 13.92 -53.84 -2.27
#